data_AF-A0A9D7CSA5-F1
#
_entry.id   AF-A0A9D7CSA5-F1
#
_cell.length_a   1.000
_cell.length_b   1.000
_cell.length_c   1.000
_cell.angle_alpha   90.00
_cell.angle_beta   90.00
_cell.angle_gamma   90.00
#
_symmetry.space_group_name_H-M   'P 1'
#
loop_
_entity.id
_entity.type
_entity.pdbx_description
1 polymer ?
#
loop_
_entity_poly.entity_id
_entity_poly.type
_entity_poly.pdbx_seq_one_letter_code
_entity_poly.pdbx_strand_id
1 'polypeptide(L)'
;MRPIPRAPVVRFASTVALLFGCGGTIPGEDASGLAESELRTRYDEFPAVLSESEFERWSTARGTLIKGFDRICGDTICSGDFSNLSTLELTCSATSKMKKVKDCVWVLGGSIGYVDGRTGALSTEPRVFTCHIPVAGTANELLSTLTQAGDDALNAPLANGASFYDGLTKCFEGVVGQPPPASTGTVYRDLAEQLWEVDADQGSQWSQVERALARSFDDVCGDTFCEGDYNNIALLDFSCAARATTGRVRTCRATFGLAATQVSARGALSTNTTTRTCDVSVHAPRAALLSALSGPEPLRASLPGKTSSIYDALVDCL
;
A
#
# COMPACT_ATOMS: atom_id res chain seq x y z
N MET A 1 36.79 -4.84 30.52
CA MET A 1 36.48 -3.55 29.88
C MET A 1 37.77 -2.96 29.33
N ARG A 2 37.98 -3.02 28.01
CA ARG A 2 39.16 -2.45 27.33
C ARG A 2 38.84 -1.02 26.87
N PRO A 3 39.76 -0.06 26.96
CA PRO A 3 39.50 1.32 26.58
C PRO A 3 39.57 1.49 25.05
N ILE A 4 38.63 2.29 24.53
CA ILE A 4 38.52 2.68 23.11
C ILE A 4 39.52 3.81 22.82
N PRO A 5 40.35 3.72 21.76
CA PRO A 5 41.24 4.80 21.37
C PRO A 5 40.48 5.92 20.64
N ARG A 6 40.75 7.17 21.03
CA ARG A 6 40.21 8.40 20.45
C ARG A 6 40.87 8.70 19.10
N ALA A 7 40.07 8.99 18.08
CA ALA A 7 40.52 9.49 16.78
C ALA A 7 40.93 10.99 16.86
N PRO A 8 41.90 11.45 16.04
CA PRO A 8 42.36 12.84 16.08
C PRO A 8 41.42 13.78 15.29
N VAL A 9 41.17 14.93 15.90
CA VAL A 9 40.45 16.08 15.33
C VAL A 9 41.38 16.81 14.34
N VAL A 10 41.05 16.78 13.05
CA VAL A 10 41.71 17.60 12.03
C VAL A 10 41.09 18.99 12.05
N ARG A 11 41.86 19.99 12.48
CA ARG A 11 41.50 21.41 12.40
C ARG A 11 41.90 21.93 11.02
N PHE A 12 40.93 22.34 10.22
CA PHE A 12 41.18 23.15 9.03
C PHE A 12 41.41 24.61 9.45
N ALA A 13 42.60 25.12 9.16
CA ALA A 13 42.92 26.54 9.28
C ALA A 13 42.48 27.23 7.98
N SER A 14 41.47 28.10 8.06
CA SER A 14 41.07 28.97 6.96
C SER A 14 42.01 30.17 6.88
N THR A 15 42.85 30.20 5.85
CA THR A 15 43.66 31.37 5.49
C THR A 15 42.79 32.38 4.77
N VAL A 16 42.61 33.56 5.36
CA VAL A 16 42.00 34.73 4.71
C VAL A 16 43.05 35.39 3.83
N ALA A 17 42.88 35.33 2.52
CA ALA A 17 43.63 36.12 1.55
C ALA A 17 42.76 37.27 1.05
N LEU A 18 43.09 38.49 1.50
CA LEU A 18 42.59 39.74 0.94
C LEU A 18 43.41 40.06 -0.32
N LEU A 19 42.77 40.05 -1.48
CA LEU A 19 43.32 40.62 -2.71
C LEU A 19 42.37 41.71 -3.23
N PHE A 20 42.84 42.96 -3.13
CA PHE A 20 42.36 44.08 -3.93
C PHE A 20 42.96 43.96 -5.34
N GLY A 21 42.13 44.09 -6.38
CA GLY A 21 42.60 44.12 -7.76
C GLY A 21 41.49 44.44 -8.76
N CYS A 22 41.67 45.54 -9.49
CA CYS A 22 40.76 46.18 -10.43
C CYS A 22 40.35 45.34 -11.65
N GLY A 23 39.15 45.61 -12.15
CA GLY A 23 38.88 45.79 -13.59
C GLY A 23 39.03 44.55 -14.48
N GLY A 24 38.00 43.69 -14.49
CA GLY A 24 37.78 42.70 -15.54
C GLY A 24 36.28 42.51 -15.72
N THR A 25 35.77 42.80 -16.92
CA THR A 25 34.40 42.47 -17.33
C THR A 25 34.16 40.97 -17.18
N ILE A 26 33.31 40.58 -16.22
CA ILE A 26 32.82 39.21 -16.08
C ILE A 26 31.88 38.93 -17.28
N PRO A 27 32.17 37.95 -18.15
CA PRO A 27 31.18 37.45 -19.09
C PRO A 27 30.10 36.76 -18.26
N GLY A 28 28.84 37.14 -18.49
CA GLY A 28 27.68 36.69 -17.72
C GLY A 28 27.67 35.17 -17.53
N GLU A 29 27.73 34.75 -16.28
CA GLU A 29 27.39 33.40 -15.87
C GLU A 29 25.89 33.19 -16.13
N ASP A 30 25.63 32.25 -17.04
CA ASP A 30 24.38 31.68 -17.49
C ASP A 30 23.17 31.79 -16.54
N ALA A 31 22.40 32.87 -16.71
CA ALA A 31 20.97 32.90 -16.42
C ALA A 31 20.14 32.08 -17.45
N SER A 32 20.81 31.41 -18.39
CA SER A 32 20.26 30.64 -19.52
C SER A 32 19.70 29.27 -19.10
N GLY A 33 20.27 28.65 -18.05
CA GLY A 33 19.95 27.26 -17.67
C GLY A 33 18.66 27.09 -16.85
N LEU A 34 18.26 28.11 -16.09
CA LEU A 34 17.01 28.08 -15.31
C LEU A 34 15.78 28.33 -16.19
N ALA A 35 15.91 29.18 -17.23
CA ALA A 35 14.83 29.46 -18.18
C ALA A 35 14.57 28.30 -19.16
N GLU A 36 15.59 27.51 -19.55
CA GLU A 36 15.39 26.35 -20.42
C GLU A 36 14.66 25.18 -19.73
N SER A 37 14.82 25.03 -18.41
CA SER A 37 14.16 23.98 -17.61
C SER A 37 12.64 24.17 -17.55
N GLU A 38 12.15 25.41 -17.53
CA GLU A 38 10.72 25.73 -17.55
C GLU A 38 10.08 25.58 -18.96
N LEU A 39 10.91 25.57 -20.01
CA LEU A 39 10.44 25.41 -21.39
C LEU A 39 10.22 23.94 -21.77
N ARG A 40 10.89 22.98 -21.11
CA ARG A 40 10.75 21.56 -21.43
C ARG A 40 9.48 20.95 -20.82
N THR A 41 8.72 20.23 -21.63
CA THR A 41 7.65 19.36 -21.13
C THR A 41 8.27 18.27 -20.26
N ARG A 42 7.87 18.21 -18.99
CA ARG A 42 8.27 17.16 -18.05
C ARG A 42 7.12 16.19 -17.84
N TYR A 43 7.42 15.01 -17.32
CA TYR A 43 6.42 14.07 -16.81
C TYR A 43 6.50 14.08 -15.30
N ASP A 44 5.34 14.16 -14.67
CA ASP A 44 5.19 14.09 -13.22
C ASP A 44 3.99 13.19 -12.90
N GLU A 45 3.84 12.85 -11.62
CA GLU A 45 2.68 12.11 -11.14
C GLU A 45 1.42 12.94 -11.31
N PHE A 46 0.29 12.25 -11.46
CA PHE A 46 -0.95 12.89 -11.80
C PHE A 46 -1.32 14.01 -10.82
N PRO A 47 -1.33 13.78 -9.50
CA PRO A 47 -1.66 14.84 -8.54
C PRO A 47 -0.84 16.12 -8.70
N ALA A 48 0.43 16.02 -9.11
CA ALA A 48 1.33 17.16 -9.24
C ALA A 48 1.07 18.03 -10.49
N VAL A 49 0.36 17.51 -11.49
CA VAL A 49 0.07 18.22 -12.76
C VAL A 49 -1.38 18.67 -12.90
N LEU A 50 -2.25 18.26 -11.99
CA LEU A 50 -3.67 18.62 -12.00
C LEU A 50 -3.91 19.97 -11.31
N SER A 51 -4.91 20.72 -11.77
CA SER A 51 -5.47 21.81 -10.96
C SER A 51 -6.26 21.25 -9.79
N GLU A 52 -6.54 22.07 -8.77
CA GLU A 52 -7.33 21.66 -7.59
C GLU A 52 -8.67 20.98 -7.97
N SER A 53 -9.43 21.57 -8.89
CA SER A 53 -10.69 20.98 -9.37
C SER A 53 -10.53 19.67 -10.13
N GLU A 54 -9.42 19.48 -10.84
CA GLU A 54 -9.12 18.23 -11.53
C GLU A 54 -8.64 17.16 -10.54
N PHE A 55 -7.88 17.57 -9.51
CA PHE A 55 -7.43 16.71 -8.43
C PHE A 55 -8.62 16.15 -7.64
N GLU A 56 -9.63 16.96 -7.33
CA GLU A 56 -10.86 16.47 -6.66
C GLU A 56 -11.64 15.48 -7.53
N ARG A 57 -11.73 15.73 -8.83
CA ARG A 57 -12.31 14.79 -9.80
C ARG A 57 -11.51 13.49 -9.85
N TRP A 58 -10.19 13.59 -9.84
CA TRP A 58 -9.30 12.42 -9.81
C TRP A 58 -9.48 11.63 -8.51
N SER A 59 -9.48 12.28 -7.36
CA SER A 59 -9.69 11.66 -6.05
C SER A 59 -11.01 10.90 -6.01
N THR A 60 -12.08 11.52 -6.50
CA THR A 60 -13.41 10.89 -6.62
C THR A 60 -13.39 9.70 -7.57
N ALA A 61 -12.85 9.88 -8.78
CA ALA A 61 -12.77 8.81 -9.79
C ALA A 61 -11.92 7.62 -9.31
N ARG A 62 -10.78 7.89 -8.67
CA ARG A 62 -9.92 6.87 -8.04
C ARG A 62 -10.67 6.12 -6.95
N GLY A 63 -11.37 6.83 -6.06
CA GLY A 63 -12.20 6.21 -5.03
C GLY A 63 -13.29 5.31 -5.61
N THR A 64 -13.94 5.72 -6.70
CA THR A 64 -14.95 4.91 -7.39
C THR A 64 -14.35 3.70 -8.09
N LEU A 65 -13.18 3.84 -8.72
CA LEU A 65 -12.44 2.72 -9.30
C LEU A 65 -12.10 1.66 -8.25
N ILE A 66 -11.54 2.08 -7.11
CA ILE A 66 -11.20 1.18 -6.00
C ILE A 66 -12.44 0.46 -5.47
N LYS A 67 -13.53 1.18 -5.20
CA LYS A 67 -14.80 0.57 -4.78
C LYS A 67 -15.38 -0.38 -5.85
N GLY A 68 -15.21 -0.05 -7.12
CA GLY A 68 -15.60 -0.90 -8.24
C GLY A 68 -14.81 -2.21 -8.23
N PHE A 69 -13.49 -2.13 -8.05
CA PHE A 69 -12.62 -3.29 -7.91
C PHE A 69 -13.02 -4.18 -6.72
N ASP A 70 -13.20 -3.59 -5.53
CA ASP A 70 -13.60 -4.33 -4.32
C ASP A 70 -14.90 -5.11 -4.51
N ARG A 71 -15.85 -4.56 -5.29
CA ARG A 71 -17.14 -5.19 -5.60
C ARG A 71 -16.99 -6.41 -6.51
N ILE A 72 -16.11 -6.35 -7.50
CA ILE A 72 -15.94 -7.42 -8.49
C ILE A 72 -14.89 -8.47 -8.09
N CYS A 73 -14.01 -8.10 -7.15
CA CYS A 73 -12.88 -8.91 -6.70
C CYS A 73 -13.35 -10.33 -6.34
N GLY A 74 -14.30 -10.48 -5.41
CA GLY A 74 -14.77 -11.80 -4.97
C GLY A 74 -15.31 -12.72 -6.07
N ASP A 75 -15.91 -12.15 -7.12
CA ASP A 75 -16.66 -12.90 -8.14
C ASP A 75 -15.87 -13.20 -9.42
N THR A 76 -14.76 -12.49 -9.67
CA THR A 76 -14.03 -12.58 -10.95
C THR A 76 -12.52 -12.68 -10.78
N ILE A 77 -11.88 -11.66 -10.22
CA ILE A 77 -10.41 -11.52 -10.18
C ILE A 77 -9.82 -12.26 -8.97
N CYS A 78 -10.49 -12.22 -7.83
CA CYS A 78 -10.05 -12.80 -6.56
C CYS A 78 -10.62 -14.20 -6.30
N SER A 79 -11.29 -14.79 -7.30
CA SER A 79 -11.70 -16.20 -7.25
C SER A 79 -10.52 -17.18 -7.44
N GLY A 80 -9.30 -16.66 -7.68
CA GLY A 80 -8.05 -17.41 -7.70
C GLY A 80 -7.42 -17.57 -6.31
N ASP A 81 -6.10 -17.81 -6.26
CA ASP A 81 -5.40 -18.11 -5.01
C ASP A 81 -5.31 -16.92 -4.04
N PHE A 82 -5.53 -15.69 -4.51
CA PHE A 82 -5.54 -14.47 -3.69
C PHE A 82 -6.95 -13.93 -3.58
N SER A 83 -7.68 -14.35 -2.54
CA SER A 83 -9.06 -13.91 -2.28
C SER A 83 -9.17 -12.55 -1.60
N ASN A 84 -8.05 -11.98 -1.15
CA ASN A 84 -7.95 -10.76 -0.36
C ASN A 84 -7.10 -9.67 -1.05
N LEU A 85 -7.26 -9.50 -2.37
CA LEU A 85 -6.56 -8.42 -3.06
C LEU A 85 -7.04 -7.05 -2.57
N SER A 86 -6.10 -6.17 -2.23
CA SER A 86 -6.32 -4.79 -1.82
C SER A 86 -5.46 -3.83 -2.62
N THR A 87 -5.91 -2.59 -2.76
CA THR A 87 -5.16 -1.52 -3.45
C THR A 87 -4.09 -0.95 -2.53
N LEU A 88 -2.84 -0.96 -2.96
CA LEU A 88 -1.75 -0.20 -2.33
C LEU A 88 -1.68 1.21 -2.93
N GLU A 89 -1.76 1.29 -4.26
CA GLU A 89 -1.62 2.55 -4.97
C GLU A 89 -2.36 2.49 -6.31
N LEU A 90 -2.95 3.61 -6.70
CA LEU A 90 -3.39 3.83 -8.08
C LEU A 90 -2.93 5.22 -8.49
N THR A 91 -1.97 5.27 -9.40
CA THR A 91 -1.37 6.51 -9.88
C THR A 91 -1.19 6.49 -11.39
N CYS A 92 -1.06 7.68 -11.97
CA CYS A 92 -0.76 7.88 -13.37
C CYS A 92 0.33 8.92 -13.52
N SER A 93 0.98 8.94 -14.67
CA SER A 93 1.91 9.99 -15.07
C SER A 93 1.30 10.80 -16.22
N ALA A 94 1.58 12.10 -16.23
CA ALA A 94 1.20 12.93 -17.36
C ALA A 94 2.19 14.07 -17.61
N THR A 95 2.11 14.64 -18.81
CA THR A 95 2.95 15.79 -19.18
C THR A 95 2.53 17.06 -18.45
N SER A 96 3.50 17.84 -17.94
CA SER A 96 3.24 19.04 -17.13
C SER A 96 2.49 20.17 -17.86
N LYS A 97 2.63 20.26 -19.19
CA LYS A 97 2.02 21.35 -20.00
C LYS A 97 0.69 20.95 -20.62
N MET A 98 0.68 19.83 -21.33
CA MET A 98 -0.48 19.38 -22.10
C MET A 98 -1.35 18.37 -21.33
N LYS A 99 -0.91 17.95 -20.15
CA LYS A 99 -1.56 16.94 -19.31
C LYS A 99 -1.92 15.66 -20.08
N LYS A 100 -1.13 15.32 -21.10
CA LYS A 100 -1.24 14.04 -21.81
C LYS A 100 -0.82 12.92 -20.87
N VAL A 101 -1.74 12.00 -20.60
CA VAL A 101 -1.53 10.84 -19.73
C VAL A 101 -0.65 9.85 -20.47
N LYS A 102 0.39 9.35 -19.80
CA LYS A 102 1.40 8.51 -20.42
C LYS A 102 1.34 7.06 -19.96
N ASP A 103 1.19 6.85 -18.66
CA ASP A 103 1.15 5.55 -18.02
C ASP A 103 0.26 5.64 -16.79
N CYS A 104 -0.39 4.53 -16.46
CA CYS A 104 -1.13 4.38 -15.21
C CYS A 104 -0.77 3.02 -14.63
N VAL A 105 -0.49 3.00 -13.33
CA VAL A 105 -0.17 1.77 -12.60
C VAL A 105 -1.15 1.63 -11.45
N TRP A 106 -1.75 0.45 -11.36
CA TRP A 106 -2.51 0.02 -10.20
C TRP A 106 -1.71 -1.06 -9.47
N VAL A 107 -1.25 -0.72 -8.28
CA VAL A 107 -0.52 -1.63 -7.40
C VAL A 107 -1.51 -2.31 -6.46
N LEU A 108 -1.56 -3.63 -6.54
CA LEU A 108 -2.46 -4.48 -5.75
C LEU A 108 -1.64 -5.45 -4.91
N GLY A 109 -2.11 -5.81 -3.74
CA GLY A 109 -1.46 -6.81 -2.90
C GLY A 109 -2.46 -7.80 -2.34
N GLY A 110 -2.05 -9.04 -2.15
CA GLY A 110 -2.86 -10.07 -1.49
C GLY A 110 -1.96 -11.00 -0.70
N SER A 111 -2.55 -11.80 0.19
CA SER A 111 -1.78 -12.72 1.03
C SER A 111 -2.60 -13.95 1.38
N ILE A 112 -1.99 -15.13 1.22
CA ILE A 112 -2.59 -16.38 1.67
C ILE A 112 -2.09 -16.66 3.09
N GLY A 113 -2.99 -16.69 4.06
CA GLY A 113 -2.70 -17.07 5.44
C GLY A 113 -2.86 -18.56 5.69
N TYR A 114 -1.98 -19.14 6.51
CA TYR A 114 -2.08 -20.52 6.94
C TYR A 114 -1.73 -20.68 8.42
N VAL A 115 -2.47 -21.55 9.10
CA VAL A 115 -2.23 -21.96 10.48
C VAL A 115 -1.86 -23.44 10.51
N ASP A 116 -0.66 -23.75 11.01
CA ASP A 116 -0.26 -25.13 11.29
C ASP A 116 -1.15 -25.70 12.41
N GLY A 117 -1.98 -26.68 12.07
CA GLY A 117 -2.98 -27.22 12.99
C GLY A 117 -2.42 -27.93 14.23
N ARG A 118 -1.12 -28.25 14.28
CA ARG A 118 -0.49 -28.96 15.40
C ARG A 118 0.18 -27.99 16.36
N THR A 119 0.83 -26.97 15.82
CA THR A 119 1.68 -26.03 16.56
C THR A 119 1.05 -24.65 16.72
N GLY A 120 0.11 -24.29 15.86
CA GLY A 120 -0.45 -22.94 15.76
C GLY A 120 0.55 -21.93 15.19
N ALA A 121 1.60 -22.38 14.50
CA ALA A 121 2.49 -21.49 13.76
C ALA A 121 1.72 -20.89 12.57
N LEU A 122 1.85 -19.58 12.40
CA LEU A 122 1.33 -18.87 11.23
C LEU A 122 2.39 -18.88 10.13
N SER A 123 1.96 -18.98 8.88
CA SER A 123 2.76 -18.65 7.69
C SER A 123 1.89 -17.88 6.72
N THR A 124 2.49 -16.97 5.98
CA THR A 124 1.78 -16.18 4.97
C THR A 124 2.56 -16.17 3.67
N GLU A 125 1.84 -16.15 2.55
CA GLU A 125 2.41 -15.96 1.21
C GLU A 125 1.88 -14.66 0.60
N PRO A 126 2.42 -13.50 1.01
CA PRO A 126 2.03 -12.23 0.42
C PRO A 126 2.63 -12.04 -0.97
N ARG A 127 1.90 -11.37 -1.83
CA ARG A 127 2.37 -10.90 -3.15
C ARG A 127 1.87 -9.50 -3.42
N VAL A 128 2.68 -8.75 -4.15
CA VAL A 128 2.33 -7.43 -4.70
C VAL A 128 2.42 -7.51 -6.21
N PHE A 129 1.40 -6.99 -6.88
CA PHE A 129 1.21 -6.96 -8.32
C PHE A 129 1.24 -5.52 -8.81
N THR A 130 2.00 -5.28 -9.88
CA THR A 130 2.10 -3.96 -10.52
C THR A 130 1.41 -4.03 -11.88
N CYS A 131 0.17 -3.56 -11.94
CA CYS A 131 -0.66 -3.66 -13.13
C CYS A 131 -0.61 -2.36 -13.94
N HIS A 132 -0.05 -2.42 -15.15
CA HIS A 132 -0.11 -1.30 -16.09
C HIS A 132 -1.47 -1.22 -16.75
N ILE A 133 -2.14 -0.09 -16.60
CA ILE A 133 -3.44 0.19 -17.17
C ILE A 133 -3.26 0.87 -18.53
N PRO A 134 -3.86 0.33 -19.61
CA PRO A 134 -3.73 0.92 -20.94
C PRO A 134 -4.49 2.25 -20.99
N VAL A 135 -3.77 3.36 -20.93
CA VAL A 135 -4.35 4.70 -21.00
C VAL A 135 -3.87 5.49 -22.21
N ALA A 136 -4.69 6.44 -22.65
CA ALA A 136 -4.35 7.40 -23.69
C ALA A 136 -5.15 8.69 -23.51
N GLY A 137 -4.75 9.74 -24.21
CA GLY A 137 -5.43 11.03 -24.18
C GLY A 137 -4.89 11.98 -23.12
N THR A 138 -5.71 12.94 -22.74
CA THR A 138 -5.42 14.00 -21.76
C THR A 138 -6.06 13.71 -20.41
N ALA A 139 -5.58 14.38 -19.37
CA ALA A 139 -6.16 14.30 -18.03
C ALA A 139 -7.67 14.62 -18.05
N ASN A 140 -8.07 15.67 -18.76
CA ASN A 140 -9.48 16.04 -18.82
C ASN A 140 -10.34 14.99 -19.53
N GLU A 141 -9.84 14.35 -20.60
CA GLU A 141 -10.56 13.26 -21.26
C GLU A 141 -10.73 12.07 -20.31
N LEU A 142 -9.64 11.62 -19.68
CA LEU A 142 -9.67 10.52 -18.71
C LEU A 142 -10.64 10.81 -17.54
N LEU A 143 -10.52 11.98 -16.91
CA LEU A 143 -11.38 12.37 -15.80
C LEU A 143 -12.83 12.53 -16.23
N SER A 144 -13.11 12.97 -17.46
CA SER A 144 -14.49 13.12 -17.93
C SER A 144 -15.14 11.76 -18.14
N THR A 145 -14.42 10.82 -18.76
CA THR A 145 -14.88 9.43 -18.91
C THR A 145 -15.16 8.79 -17.55
N LEU A 146 -14.22 8.86 -16.61
CA LEU A 146 -14.35 8.19 -15.31
C LEU A 146 -15.47 8.81 -14.45
N THR A 147 -15.54 10.14 -14.37
CA THR A 147 -16.59 10.80 -13.59
C THR A 147 -17.98 10.58 -14.21
N GLN A 148 -18.10 10.59 -15.54
CA GLN A 148 -19.39 10.35 -16.21
C GLN A 148 -19.88 8.91 -16.03
N ALA A 149 -18.97 7.94 -16.04
CA ALA A 149 -19.32 6.54 -15.85
C ALA A 149 -19.77 6.23 -14.42
N GLY A 150 -19.36 7.02 -13.42
CA GLY A 150 -19.73 6.78 -12.03
C GLY A 150 -19.32 5.38 -11.57
N ASP A 151 -20.25 4.61 -11.04
CA ASP A 151 -20.01 3.26 -10.54
C ASP A 151 -19.48 2.27 -11.59
N ASP A 152 -19.70 2.55 -12.88
CA ASP A 152 -19.22 1.73 -14.00
C ASP A 152 -17.83 2.17 -14.51
N ALA A 153 -17.15 3.10 -13.81
CA ALA A 153 -15.84 3.65 -14.22
C ALA A 153 -14.78 2.58 -14.52
N LEU A 154 -14.85 1.43 -13.86
CA LEU A 154 -13.92 0.32 -14.07
C LEU A 154 -14.00 -0.24 -15.51
N ASN A 155 -15.21 -0.30 -16.09
CA ASN A 155 -15.49 -0.82 -17.42
C ASN A 155 -15.62 0.28 -18.48
N ALA A 156 -15.47 1.54 -18.09
CA ALA A 156 -15.65 2.67 -19.00
C ALA A 156 -14.56 2.66 -20.10
N PRO A 157 -14.93 2.78 -21.39
CA PRO A 157 -13.95 2.81 -22.46
C PRO A 157 -13.19 4.14 -22.44
N LEU A 158 -11.87 4.04 -22.31
CA LEU A 158 -10.94 5.16 -22.38
C LEU A 158 -10.70 5.59 -23.84
N ALA A 159 -9.90 6.64 -24.04
CA ALA A 159 -9.64 7.19 -25.37
C ALA A 159 -9.01 6.20 -26.38
N ASN A 160 -8.36 5.14 -25.89
CA ASN A 160 -7.82 4.05 -26.71
C ASN A 160 -8.80 2.87 -26.90
N GLY A 161 -10.02 2.96 -26.36
CA GLY A 161 -11.05 1.93 -26.39
C GLY A 161 -10.91 0.83 -25.32
N ALA A 162 -9.82 0.80 -24.56
CA ALA A 162 -9.63 -0.13 -23.43
C ALA A 162 -10.21 0.45 -22.13
N SER A 163 -10.29 -0.36 -21.08
CA SER A 163 -10.76 0.03 -19.75
C SER A 163 -9.75 -0.29 -18.64
N PHE A 164 -10.01 0.17 -17.41
CA PHE A 164 -9.25 -0.27 -16.24
C PHE A 164 -9.41 -1.77 -16.00
N TYR A 165 -10.62 -2.29 -16.19
CA TYR A 165 -10.93 -3.72 -16.09
C TYR A 165 -10.08 -4.58 -17.05
N ASP A 166 -9.91 -4.14 -18.30
CA ASP A 166 -9.09 -4.85 -19.29
C ASP A 166 -7.62 -4.92 -18.85
N GLY A 167 -7.09 -3.82 -18.31
CA GLY A 167 -5.73 -3.75 -17.76
C GLY A 167 -5.53 -4.70 -16.58
N LEU A 168 -6.48 -4.74 -15.66
CA LEU A 168 -6.46 -5.63 -14.50
C LEU A 168 -6.58 -7.10 -14.91
N THR A 169 -7.54 -7.44 -15.79
CA THR A 169 -7.73 -8.80 -16.28
C THR A 169 -6.46 -9.33 -16.94
N LYS A 170 -5.83 -8.50 -17.78
CA LYS A 170 -4.55 -8.84 -18.42
C LYS A 170 -3.41 -8.99 -17.40
N CYS A 171 -3.38 -8.17 -16.36
CA CYS A 171 -2.36 -8.24 -15.30
C CYS A 171 -2.41 -9.57 -14.53
N PHE A 172 -3.62 -10.07 -14.26
CA PHE A 172 -3.84 -11.32 -13.52
C PHE A 172 -3.90 -12.56 -14.41
N GLU A 173 -3.82 -12.41 -15.73
CA GLU A 173 -3.82 -13.55 -16.65
C GLU A 173 -2.65 -14.50 -16.34
N GLY A 174 -2.98 -15.75 -15.99
CA GLY A 174 -2.00 -16.78 -15.65
C GLY A 174 -1.34 -16.63 -14.27
N VAL A 175 -1.81 -15.71 -13.42
CA VAL A 175 -1.39 -15.63 -12.02
C VAL A 175 -1.98 -16.80 -11.26
N VAL A 176 -1.11 -17.68 -10.78
CA VAL A 176 -1.45 -18.81 -9.90
C VAL A 176 -0.56 -18.71 -8.66
N GLY A 177 -1.21 -18.63 -7.50
CA GLY A 177 -0.57 -18.76 -6.20
C GLY A 177 -0.11 -20.19 -5.95
N GLN A 178 0.72 -20.39 -4.94
CA GLN A 178 0.91 -21.74 -4.44
C GLN A 178 -0.21 -22.01 -3.45
N PRO A 179 -0.92 -23.14 -3.58
CA PRO A 179 -1.92 -23.49 -2.59
C PRO A 179 -1.23 -23.60 -1.23
N PRO A 180 -1.86 -23.14 -0.14
CA PRO A 180 -1.28 -23.28 1.18
C PRO A 180 -1.03 -24.76 1.48
N PRO A 181 -0.01 -25.08 2.30
CA PRO A 181 0.22 -26.44 2.71
C PRO A 181 -1.04 -27.02 3.37
N ALA A 182 -1.27 -28.32 3.20
CA ALA A 182 -2.41 -28.98 3.84
C ALA A 182 -2.31 -28.82 5.38
N SER A 183 -3.44 -28.47 6.02
CA SER A 183 -3.49 -28.32 7.47
C SER A 183 -3.02 -29.60 8.17
N THR A 184 -1.93 -29.49 8.92
CA THR A 184 -1.39 -30.63 9.69
C THR A 184 -1.93 -30.59 11.12
N GLY A 185 -2.91 -31.45 11.44
CA GLY A 185 -3.46 -31.57 12.80
C GLY A 185 -4.69 -30.68 13.07
N THR A 186 -5.26 -30.81 14.28
CA THR A 186 -6.57 -30.20 14.64
C THR A 186 -6.55 -29.42 15.96
N VAL A 187 -5.36 -29.18 16.52
CA VAL A 187 -5.19 -28.48 17.81
C VAL A 187 -5.40 -26.99 17.66
N TYR A 188 -4.91 -26.41 16.56
CA TYR A 188 -5.03 -25.01 16.21
C TYR A 188 -5.76 -24.86 14.88
N ARG A 189 -6.44 -23.72 14.72
CA ARG A 189 -7.14 -23.33 13.51
C ARG A 189 -7.03 -21.82 13.30
N ASP A 190 -7.34 -21.39 12.09
CA ASP A 190 -7.56 -19.98 11.82
C ASP A 190 -8.75 -19.45 12.62
N LEU A 191 -8.60 -18.24 13.17
CA LEU A 191 -9.62 -17.63 14.00
C LEU A 191 -10.86 -17.25 13.18
N ALA A 192 -10.70 -16.69 11.98
CA ALA A 192 -11.82 -16.28 11.15
C ALA A 192 -12.66 -17.51 10.79
N GLU A 193 -12.02 -18.58 10.34
CA GLU A 193 -12.66 -19.87 10.07
C GLU A 193 -13.44 -20.39 11.30
N GLN A 194 -12.80 -20.37 12.47
CA GLN A 194 -13.44 -20.83 13.70
C GLN A 194 -14.64 -19.96 14.13
N LEU A 195 -14.62 -18.66 13.86
CA LEU A 195 -15.73 -17.75 14.19
C LEU A 195 -16.92 -17.99 13.25
N TRP A 196 -16.67 -18.13 11.94
CA TRP A 196 -17.71 -18.43 10.94
C TRP A 196 -18.44 -19.75 11.21
N GLU A 197 -17.73 -20.79 11.66
CA GLU A 197 -18.35 -22.07 12.00
C GLU A 197 -19.21 -22.04 13.26
N VAL A 198 -18.83 -21.21 14.23
CA VAL A 198 -19.52 -21.14 15.52
C VAL A 198 -20.77 -20.29 15.41
N ASP A 199 -20.65 -19.13 14.78
CA ASP A 199 -21.70 -18.13 14.70
C ASP A 199 -21.41 -17.16 13.54
N ALA A 200 -22.29 -17.13 12.53
CA ALA A 200 -22.16 -16.25 11.38
C ALA A 200 -22.12 -14.77 11.76
N ASP A 201 -22.76 -14.38 12.88
CA ASP A 201 -22.69 -13.01 13.39
C ASP A 201 -21.28 -12.69 13.91
N GLN A 202 -20.62 -13.64 14.57
CA GLN A 202 -19.23 -13.47 15.01
C GLN A 202 -18.26 -13.45 13.83
N GLY A 203 -18.46 -14.31 12.82
CA GLY A 203 -17.69 -14.26 11.57
C GLY A 203 -17.83 -12.92 10.85
N SER A 204 -19.05 -12.38 10.81
CA SER A 204 -19.34 -11.06 10.23
C SER A 204 -18.73 -9.92 11.05
N GLN A 205 -18.70 -10.02 12.38
CA GLN A 205 -18.01 -9.06 13.24
C GLN A 205 -16.49 -9.10 13.03
N TRP A 206 -15.90 -10.28 12.91
CA TRP A 206 -14.47 -10.41 12.63
C TRP A 206 -14.09 -9.79 11.28
N SER A 207 -14.89 -10.02 10.24
CA SER A 207 -14.69 -9.38 8.93
C SER A 207 -14.78 -7.84 9.02
N GLN A 208 -15.58 -7.31 9.94
CA GLN A 208 -15.62 -5.86 10.21
C GLN A 208 -14.37 -5.38 10.94
N VAL A 209 -13.85 -6.16 11.89
CA VAL A 209 -12.57 -5.90 12.57
C VAL A 209 -11.43 -5.83 11.56
N GLU A 210 -11.30 -6.80 10.65
CA GLU A 210 -10.24 -6.81 9.64
C GLU A 210 -10.28 -5.55 8.75
N ARG A 211 -11.47 -5.20 8.26
CA ARG A 211 -11.67 -3.96 7.48
C ARG A 211 -11.39 -2.70 8.31
N ALA A 212 -11.75 -2.69 9.59
CA ALA A 212 -11.49 -1.56 10.46
C ALA A 212 -9.99 -1.43 10.77
N LEU A 213 -9.27 -2.54 10.92
CA LEU A 213 -7.82 -2.55 11.06
C LEU A 213 -7.12 -1.99 9.83
N ALA A 214 -7.53 -2.40 8.62
CA ALA A 214 -6.99 -1.86 7.39
C ALA A 214 -7.18 -0.34 7.31
N ARG A 215 -8.41 0.16 7.53
CA ARG A 215 -8.68 1.60 7.56
C ARG A 215 -7.89 2.35 8.63
N SER A 216 -7.87 1.83 9.86
CA SER A 216 -7.12 2.46 10.95
C SER A 216 -5.62 2.47 10.68
N PHE A 217 -5.09 1.52 9.92
CA PHE A 217 -3.70 1.54 9.47
C PHE A 217 -3.49 2.63 8.40
N ASP A 218 -4.35 2.67 7.39
CA ASP A 218 -4.29 3.68 6.32
C ASP A 218 -4.34 5.11 6.89
N ASP A 219 -5.22 5.36 7.88
CA ASP A 219 -5.39 6.65 8.55
C ASP A 219 -4.11 7.13 9.28
N VAL A 220 -3.24 6.21 9.70
CA VAL A 220 -2.02 6.54 10.44
C VAL A 220 -0.75 6.34 9.62
N CYS A 221 -0.84 5.75 8.43
CA CYS A 221 0.35 5.41 7.67
C CYS A 221 1.15 6.65 7.29
N GLY A 222 0.49 7.67 6.73
CA GLY A 222 1.13 8.89 6.25
C GLY A 222 2.01 9.59 7.28
N ASP A 223 1.58 9.60 8.54
CA ASP A 223 2.24 10.34 9.64
C ASP A 223 3.22 9.48 10.46
N THR A 224 3.40 8.21 10.12
CA THR A 224 4.21 7.29 10.95
C THR A 224 4.95 6.26 10.14
N PHE A 225 4.23 5.42 9.39
CA PHE A 225 4.81 4.23 8.75
C PHE A 225 5.26 4.47 7.30
N CYS A 226 4.58 5.39 6.60
CA CYS A 226 4.76 5.69 5.18
C CYS A 226 5.82 6.79 4.92
N GLU A 227 6.61 7.20 5.92
CA GLU A 227 7.65 8.24 5.78
C GLU A 227 9.02 7.69 5.28
N GLY A 228 9.13 6.38 5.02
CA GLY A 228 10.38 5.71 4.67
C GLY A 228 10.60 5.46 3.17
N ASP A 229 11.40 4.43 2.87
CA ASP A 229 11.70 4.00 1.48
C ASP A 229 10.46 3.56 0.68
N TYR A 230 9.38 3.23 1.39
CA TYR A 230 8.07 2.90 0.83
C TYR A 230 7.04 3.85 1.44
N ASN A 231 6.38 4.60 0.57
CA ASN A 231 5.38 5.60 0.92
C ASN A 231 3.93 5.12 0.71
N ASN A 232 3.75 3.91 0.18
CA ASN A 232 2.46 3.25 0.08
C ASN A 232 2.56 1.89 0.77
N ILE A 233 1.93 1.75 1.94
CA ILE A 233 1.89 0.51 2.71
C ILE A 233 0.43 0.18 2.97
N ALA A 234 0.04 -1.08 2.74
CA ALA A 234 -1.33 -1.55 3.00
C ALA A 234 -1.33 -2.86 3.78
N LEU A 235 -2.28 -3.00 4.72
CA LEU A 235 -2.56 -4.26 5.40
C LEU A 235 -3.25 -5.22 4.41
N LEU A 236 -2.62 -6.36 4.13
CA LEU A 236 -3.13 -7.39 3.21
C LEU A 236 -3.91 -8.47 3.95
N ASP A 237 -3.43 -8.84 5.15
CA ASP A 237 -4.01 -9.93 5.93
C ASP A 237 -3.77 -9.74 7.43
N PHE A 238 -4.71 -10.21 8.24
CA PHE A 238 -4.60 -10.25 9.70
C PHE A 238 -5.07 -11.61 10.24
N SER A 239 -4.26 -12.64 10.04
CA SER A 239 -4.54 -14.01 10.49
C SER A 239 -4.23 -14.23 11.97
N CYS A 240 -5.03 -15.05 12.65
CA CYS A 240 -4.81 -15.40 14.06
C CYS A 240 -4.92 -16.92 14.30
N ALA A 241 -3.98 -17.47 15.04
CA ALA A 241 -4.01 -18.88 15.43
C ALA A 241 -4.76 -19.06 16.76
N ALA A 242 -5.89 -19.77 16.73
CA ALA A 242 -6.71 -20.10 17.88
C ALA A 242 -6.71 -21.61 18.17
N ARG A 243 -6.70 -21.99 19.45
CA ARG A 243 -6.82 -23.40 19.84
C ARG A 243 -8.26 -23.89 19.58
N ALA A 244 -8.42 -24.96 18.82
CA ALA A 244 -9.71 -25.47 18.37
C ALA A 244 -10.68 -25.77 19.53
N THR A 245 -10.18 -26.37 20.62
CA THR A 245 -11.02 -26.80 21.75
C THR A 245 -11.40 -25.70 22.73
N THR A 246 -10.58 -24.65 22.87
CA THR A 246 -10.78 -23.61 23.89
C THR A 246 -11.07 -22.23 23.32
N GLY A 247 -10.86 -22.04 22.01
CA GLY A 247 -10.95 -20.73 21.35
C GLY A 247 -9.93 -19.72 21.88
N ARG A 248 -8.87 -20.16 22.56
CA ARG A 248 -7.80 -19.26 23.02
C ARG A 248 -6.89 -18.92 21.85
N VAL A 249 -6.80 -17.64 21.52
CA VAL A 249 -5.91 -17.05 20.52
C VAL A 249 -4.52 -16.95 21.11
N ARG A 250 -3.53 -17.51 20.42
CA ARG A 250 -2.12 -17.48 20.84
C ARG A 250 -1.41 -16.26 20.28
N THR A 251 -1.37 -16.17 18.96
CA THR A 251 -0.69 -15.14 18.21
C THR A 251 -1.53 -14.76 17.00
N CYS A 252 -1.39 -13.51 16.58
CA CYS A 252 -1.86 -13.04 15.29
C CYS A 252 -0.66 -12.58 14.48
N ARG A 253 -0.85 -12.41 13.17
CA ARG A 253 0.14 -11.89 12.25
C ARG A 253 -0.53 -10.89 11.32
N ALA A 254 0.02 -9.69 11.28
CA ALA A 254 -0.31 -8.69 10.27
C ALA A 254 0.66 -8.83 9.09
N THR A 255 0.13 -8.86 7.87
CA THR A 255 0.92 -8.95 6.65
C THR A 255 0.68 -7.72 5.79
N PHE A 256 1.76 -7.10 5.32
CA PHE A 256 1.74 -5.84 4.60
C PHE A 256 2.35 -5.97 3.21
N GLY A 257 1.77 -5.26 2.26
CA GLY A 257 2.38 -4.95 0.98
C GLY A 257 2.93 -3.52 1.03
N LEU A 258 4.12 -3.33 0.48
CA LEU A 258 4.82 -2.06 0.45
C LEU A 258 5.15 -1.71 -0.99
N ALA A 259 4.93 -0.46 -1.38
CA ALA A 259 5.18 0.05 -2.72
C ALA A 259 5.74 1.47 -2.70
N ALA A 260 6.64 1.75 -3.64
CA ALA A 260 7.16 3.07 -3.95
C ALA A 260 7.18 3.24 -5.46
N THR A 261 6.34 4.12 -5.98
CA THR A 261 6.25 4.40 -7.41
C THR A 261 7.04 5.64 -7.77
N GLN A 262 7.66 5.63 -8.95
CA GLN A 262 8.44 6.75 -9.48
C GLN A 262 8.13 6.98 -10.96
N VAL A 263 8.13 8.25 -11.37
CA VAL A 263 7.96 8.65 -12.77
C VAL A 263 9.33 8.84 -13.42
N SER A 264 9.59 8.11 -14.49
CA SER A 264 10.79 8.30 -15.30
C SER A 264 10.73 9.58 -16.13
N ALA A 265 11.87 10.03 -16.65
CA ALA A 265 11.95 11.18 -17.57
C ALA A 265 11.11 11.01 -18.87
N ARG A 266 10.68 9.79 -19.21
CA ARG A 266 9.81 9.48 -20.36
C ARG A 266 8.35 9.27 -19.96
N GLY A 267 8.02 9.47 -18.69
CA GLY A 267 6.69 9.27 -18.12
C GLY A 267 6.29 7.82 -17.92
N ALA A 268 7.18 6.83 -18.10
CA ALA A 268 6.90 5.48 -17.64
C ALA A 268 6.94 5.43 -16.11
N LEU A 269 5.98 4.74 -15.50
CA LEU A 269 5.95 4.49 -14.06
C LEU A 269 6.72 3.20 -13.76
N SER A 270 7.51 3.23 -12.69
CA SER A 270 8.19 2.06 -12.15
C SER A 270 7.89 1.97 -10.66
N THR A 271 7.50 0.79 -10.20
CA THR A 271 7.16 0.56 -8.79
C THR A 271 8.15 -0.43 -8.19
N ASN A 272 8.80 -0.03 -7.10
CA ASN A 272 9.53 -0.96 -6.24
C ASN A 272 8.55 -1.53 -5.21
N THR A 273 8.54 -2.84 -5.02
CA THR A 273 7.60 -3.50 -4.12
C THR A 273 8.29 -4.49 -3.19
N THR A 274 7.75 -4.65 -1.99
CA THR A 274 8.15 -5.68 -1.05
C THR A 274 6.99 -6.04 -0.13
N THR A 275 7.20 -7.02 0.74
CA THR A 275 6.19 -7.46 1.72
C THR A 275 6.81 -7.56 3.10
N ARG A 276 6.03 -7.29 4.14
CA ARG A 276 6.47 -7.39 5.54
C ARG A 276 5.44 -8.14 6.37
N THR A 277 5.90 -8.92 7.34
CA THR A 277 5.04 -9.66 8.28
C THR A 277 5.41 -9.30 9.71
N CYS A 278 4.42 -8.95 10.51
CA CYS A 278 4.58 -8.52 11.89
C CYS A 278 3.79 -9.44 12.84
N ASP A 279 4.47 -9.98 13.85
CA ASP A 279 3.83 -10.84 14.84
C ASP A 279 3.18 -10.01 15.95
N VAL A 280 1.90 -10.29 16.22
CA VAL A 280 1.13 -9.65 17.28
C VAL A 280 0.78 -10.68 18.35
N SER A 281 1.39 -10.54 19.52
CA SER A 281 1.14 -11.45 20.64
C SER A 281 -0.15 -11.11 21.38
N VAL A 282 -1.14 -12.02 21.44
CA VAL A 282 -2.46 -11.76 22.06
C VAL A 282 -2.73 -12.59 23.32
N HIS A 283 -2.54 -13.91 23.30
CA HIS A 283 -2.76 -14.83 24.44
C HIS A 283 -4.11 -14.69 25.19
N ALA A 284 -5.23 -14.58 24.49
CA ALA A 284 -6.55 -14.31 25.06
C ALA A 284 -7.67 -15.25 24.57
N PRO A 285 -8.82 -15.36 25.26
CA PRO A 285 -10.02 -15.94 24.67
C PRO A 285 -10.47 -15.15 23.43
N ARG A 286 -10.92 -15.84 22.37
CA ARG A 286 -11.38 -15.20 21.12
C ARG A 286 -12.45 -14.13 21.33
N ALA A 287 -13.39 -14.35 22.24
CA ALA A 287 -14.46 -13.38 22.52
C ALA A 287 -13.93 -12.08 23.13
N ALA A 288 -12.88 -12.17 23.97
CA ALA A 288 -12.23 -11.00 24.53
C ALA A 288 -11.43 -10.24 23.46
N LEU A 289 -10.76 -10.95 22.55
CA LEU A 289 -10.07 -10.33 21.43
C LEU A 289 -11.05 -9.63 20.48
N LEU A 290 -12.11 -10.32 20.07
CA LEU A 290 -13.15 -9.75 19.21
C LEU A 290 -13.75 -8.50 19.85
N SER A 291 -14.13 -8.57 21.13
CA SER A 291 -14.65 -7.40 21.85
C SER A 291 -13.67 -6.24 21.93
N ALA A 292 -12.37 -6.50 22.09
CA ALA A 292 -11.36 -5.44 22.15
C ALA A 292 -11.18 -4.74 20.79
N LEU A 293 -11.26 -5.50 19.69
CA LEU A 293 -11.03 -5.00 18.34
C LEU A 293 -12.30 -4.51 17.63
N SER A 294 -13.50 -4.79 18.11
CA SER A 294 -14.75 -4.30 17.50
C SER A 294 -15.01 -2.79 17.74
N GLY A 295 -14.10 -2.09 18.43
CA GLY A 295 -14.19 -0.65 18.67
C GLY A 295 -13.84 0.21 17.45
N PRO A 296 -13.96 1.54 17.56
CA PRO A 296 -13.68 2.47 16.46
C PRO A 296 -12.18 2.58 16.10
N GLU A 297 -11.28 2.26 17.04
CA GLU A 297 -9.83 2.35 16.85
C GLU A 297 -9.13 1.01 17.15
N PRO A 298 -9.42 -0.06 16.37
CA PRO A 298 -8.89 -1.40 16.63
C PRO A 298 -7.36 -1.46 16.68
N LEU A 299 -6.70 -0.62 15.89
CA LEU A 299 -5.24 -0.59 15.81
C LEU A 299 -4.58 -0.16 17.14
N ARG A 300 -5.20 0.79 17.84
CA ARG A 300 -4.70 1.35 19.12
C ARG A 300 -5.37 0.74 20.35
N ALA A 301 -6.38 -0.12 20.17
CA ALA A 301 -7.04 -0.80 21.27
C ALA A 301 -6.06 -1.67 22.06
N SER A 302 -6.12 -1.60 23.39
CA SER A 302 -5.32 -2.48 24.25
C SER A 302 -5.73 -3.94 24.06
N LEU A 303 -4.75 -4.80 23.80
CA LEU A 303 -5.00 -6.23 23.66
C LEU A 303 -5.40 -6.84 25.01
N PRO A 304 -6.27 -7.86 25.04
CA PRO A 304 -6.78 -8.40 26.30
C PRO A 304 -5.66 -8.86 27.23
N GLY A 305 -5.67 -8.36 28.48
CA GLY A 305 -4.65 -8.67 29.49
C GLY A 305 -3.30 -7.99 29.26
N LYS A 306 -3.23 -7.01 28.35
CA LYS A 306 -2.02 -6.24 28.05
C LYS A 306 -2.33 -4.74 28.04
N THR A 307 -1.29 -3.93 28.19
CA THR A 307 -1.35 -2.49 27.93
C THR A 307 -0.98 -2.15 26.50
N SER A 308 -0.30 -3.06 25.78
CA SER A 308 0.10 -2.88 24.39
C SER A 308 -1.04 -3.16 23.42
N SER A 309 -0.95 -2.55 22.24
CA SER A 309 -1.90 -2.61 21.13
C SER A 309 -1.30 -3.33 19.91
N ILE A 310 -2.05 -3.39 18.80
CA ILE A 310 -1.50 -3.83 17.51
C ILE A 310 -0.51 -2.79 17.00
N TYR A 311 -0.82 -1.50 17.13
CA TYR A 311 0.05 -0.38 16.76
C TYR A 311 1.46 -0.52 17.33
N ASP A 312 1.58 -0.81 18.63
CA ASP A 312 2.87 -0.96 19.29
C ASP A 312 3.72 -2.08 18.67
N ALA A 313 3.09 -3.18 18.25
CA ALA A 313 3.79 -4.27 17.57
C ALA A 313 4.22 -3.91 16.14
N LEU A 314 3.52 -2.97 15.49
CA LEU A 314 3.87 -2.51 14.15
C LEU A 314 5.05 -1.54 14.16
N VAL A 315 5.14 -0.64 15.15
CA VAL A 315 6.23 0.35 15.27
C VAL A 315 7.61 -0.30 15.30
N ASP A 316 7.76 -1.44 15.98
CA ASP A 316 9.04 -2.15 16.03
C ASP A 316 9.33 -2.99 14.77
N CYS A 317 8.31 -3.24 13.94
CA CYS A 317 8.36 -4.21 12.85
C CYS A 317 8.54 -3.59 11.46
N LEU A 318 7.78 -2.52 11.18
CA LEU A 318 7.76 -1.77 9.92
C LEU A 318 8.88 -0.74 9.92
#